data_AF-A0A6B3HA11-F1
#
_entry.id   AF-A0A6B3HA11-F1
#
_cell.length_a   1.000
_cell.length_b   1.000
_cell.length_c   1.000
_cell.angle_alpha   90.00
_cell.angle_beta   90.00
_cell.angle_gamma   90.00
#
_symmetry.space_group_name_H-M   'P 1'
#
loop_
_entity.id
_entity.type
_entity.pdbx_description
1 polymer ?
#
loop_
_entity_poly.entity_id
_entity_poly.type
_entity_poly.pdbx_seq_one_letter_code
_entity_poly.pdbx_strand_id
1 'polypeptide(L)'
;AAVTTGSPAPGTPADRIIVNPEAYAGLDARGEQFVLTHETAHVATRTATGPATPLWLSEGFADWAAHRAAPRPLAAAAPALTAA
;
A
#
# COMPACT_ATOMS: atom_id res chain seq x y z
N ALA A 1 5.11 -5.92 8.26
CA ALA A 1 4.00 -5.99 7.29
C ALA A 1 2.76 -5.30 7.86
N ALA A 2 1.90 -4.75 7.01
CA ALA A 2 0.62 -4.15 7.40
C ALA A 2 -0.46 -4.49 6.36
N VAL A 3 -1.74 -4.33 6.71
CA VAL A 3 -2.87 -4.53 5.80
C VAL A 3 -4.05 -3.64 6.18
N THR A 4 -4.78 -3.14 5.19
CA THR A 4 -6.01 -2.38 5.37
C THR A 4 -7.22 -3.31 5.37
N THR A 5 -8.07 -3.18 6.38
CA THR A 5 -9.31 -3.96 6.52
C THR A 5 -10.50 -3.04 6.78
N GLY A 6 -11.65 -3.39 6.22
CA GLY A 6 -12.90 -2.66 6.44
C GLY A 6 -13.92 -2.90 5.34
N SER A 7 -15.12 -2.36 5.48
CA SER A 7 -16.23 -2.51 4.53
C SER A 7 -16.57 -1.16 3.89
N PRO A 8 -16.94 -1.10 2.59
CA PRO A 8 -17.38 0.15 1.98
C PRO A 8 -18.87 0.43 2.26
N ALA A 9 -19.56 -0.47 2.97
CA ALA A 9 -21.00 -0.38 3.18
C ALA A 9 -21.35 0.75 4.19
N PRO A 10 -22.45 1.49 3.98
CA PRO A 10 -22.91 2.49 4.92
C PRO A 10 -23.13 1.90 6.32
N GLY A 11 -22.80 2.68 7.36
CA GLY A 11 -23.00 2.29 8.75
C GLY A 11 -22.00 1.26 9.29
N THR A 12 -20.95 0.92 8.53
CA THR A 12 -19.87 0.05 9.00
C THR A 12 -18.76 0.85 9.69
N PRO A 13 -17.97 0.22 10.59
CA PRO A 13 -16.82 0.88 11.20
C PRO A 13 -15.81 1.38 10.16
N ALA A 14 -15.07 2.43 10.52
CA ALA A 14 -13.99 2.96 9.68
C ALA A 14 -12.93 1.89 9.35
N ASP A 15 -12.26 2.08 8.22
CA ASP A 15 -11.14 1.23 7.81
C ASP A 15 -10.03 1.26 8.87
N ARG A 16 -9.35 0.12 9.02
CA ARG A 16 -8.27 -0.09 9.98
C ARG A 16 -7.03 -0.61 9.27
N ILE A 17 -5.89 0.00 9.56
CA ILE A 17 -4.58 -0.53 9.21
C ILE A 17 -4.15 -1.45 10.35
N ILE A 18 -3.96 -2.73 10.04
CA ILE A 18 -3.51 -3.75 10.98
C ILE A 18 -2.04 -4.04 10.72
N VAL A 19 -1.21 -3.89 11.74
CA VAL A 19 0.24 -4.13 11.66
C VAL A 19 0.54 -5.51 12.25
N ASN A 20 1.29 -6.33 11.52
CA ASN A 20 1.94 -7.50 12.11
C ASN A 20 3.24 -7.04 12.79
N PRO A 21 3.33 -7.04 14.13
CA PRO A 21 4.46 -6.45 14.84
C PRO A 21 5.79 -7.16 14.56
N GLU A 22 5.80 -8.49 14.44
CA GLU A 22 7.02 -9.27 14.18
C GLU A 22 7.58 -8.96 12.79
N ALA A 23 6.71 -8.99 11.77
CA ALA A 23 7.11 -8.67 10.40
C ALA A 23 7.37 -7.18 10.18
N TYR A 24 6.81 -6.30 11.02
CA TYR A 24 7.05 -4.86 10.93
C TYR A 24 8.38 -4.48 11.57
N ALA A 25 8.71 -5.07 12.72
CA ALA A 25 10.00 -4.88 13.39
C ALA A 25 11.20 -5.36 12.56
N GLY A 26 10.99 -6.22 11.57
CA GLY A 26 12.03 -6.63 10.61
C GLY A 26 12.30 -5.62 9.49
N LEU A 27 11.53 -4.53 9.40
CA LEU A 27 11.71 -3.48 8.38
C LEU A 27 12.67 -2.41 8.89
N ASP A 28 13.36 -1.74 7.96
CA ASP A 28 14.02 -0.48 8.26
C ASP A 28 13.00 0.67 8.27
N ALA A 29 13.39 1.86 8.74
CA ALA A 29 12.51 3.03 8.83
C ALA A 29 11.84 3.39 7.48
N ARG A 30 12.51 3.06 6.36
CA ARG A 30 11.96 3.27 5.03
C ARG A 30 10.88 2.23 4.71
N GLY A 31 11.12 0.95 4.98
CA GLY A 31 10.15 -0.12 4.81
C GLY A 31 8.92 0.10 5.67
N GLU A 32 9.11 0.55 6.92
CA GLU A 32 8.05 0.95 7.84
C GLU A 32 7.17 2.07 7.26
N GLN A 33 7.78 3.14 6.76
CA GLN A 33 7.06 4.25 6.11
C GLN A 33 6.36 3.79 4.83
N PHE A 34 7.03 2.95 4.03
CA PHE A 34 6.49 2.43 2.78
C PHE A 34 5.18 1.68 3.02
N VAL A 35 5.19 0.67 3.91
CA VAL A 35 4.00 -0.15 4.14
C VAL A 35 2.87 0.67 4.76
N LEU A 36 3.15 1.60 5.68
CA LEU A 36 2.09 2.45 6.24
C LEU A 36 1.49 3.40 5.21
N THR A 37 2.32 3.94 4.31
CA THR A 37 1.84 4.83 3.24
C THR A 37 1.00 4.05 2.21
N HIS A 38 1.44 2.83 1.86
CA HIS A 38 0.69 1.92 0.99
C HIS A 38 -0.70 1.64 1.58
N GLU A 39 -0.78 1.21 2.84
CA GLU A 39 -2.06 0.93 3.48
C GLU A 39 -2.94 2.18 3.64
N THR A 40 -2.33 3.33 3.95
CA THR A 40 -3.08 4.61 4.02
C THR A 40 -3.70 4.98 2.67
N ALA A 41 -3.06 4.64 1.55
CA ALA A 41 -3.62 4.88 0.22
C ALA A 41 -4.91 4.07 -0.01
N HIS A 42 -4.99 2.83 0.48
CA HIS A 42 -6.22 2.02 0.43
C HIS A 42 -7.35 2.67 1.23
N VAL A 43 -7.07 3.18 2.44
CA VAL A 43 -8.05 3.92 3.24
C VAL A 43 -8.53 5.18 2.50
N ALA A 44 -7.60 5.97 1.97
CA ALA A 44 -7.91 7.25 1.31
C ALA A 44 -8.71 7.06 0.00
N THR A 45 -8.52 5.94 -0.68
CA THR A 45 -9.17 5.65 -1.97
C THR A 45 -10.42 4.79 -1.84
N ARG A 46 -10.80 4.39 -0.62
CA ARG A 46 -11.84 3.37 -0.39
C ARG A 46 -13.17 3.65 -1.08
N THR A 47 -13.61 4.92 -1.10
CA THR A 47 -14.89 5.29 -1.72
C THR A 47 -14.84 5.32 -3.24
N ALA A 48 -13.64 5.30 -3.83
CA ALA A 48 -13.39 5.31 -5.27
C ALA A 48 -12.97 3.93 -5.81
N THR A 49 -12.67 2.96 -4.92
CA THR A 49 -12.28 1.60 -5.29
C THR A 49 -13.33 0.57 -4.91
N GLY A 50 -13.39 -0.54 -5.64
CA GLY A 50 -14.36 -1.61 -5.42
C GLY A 50 -14.11 -2.82 -6.31
N PRO A 51 -15.06 -3.77 -6.40
CA PRO A 51 -14.88 -5.01 -7.16
C PRO A 51 -14.56 -4.82 -8.65
N ALA A 52 -14.91 -3.65 -9.22
CA ALA A 52 -14.61 -3.32 -10.61
C ALA A 52 -13.24 -2.66 -10.81
N THR A 53 -12.54 -2.29 -9.74
CA THR A 53 -11.21 -1.68 -9.81
C THR A 53 -10.18 -2.75 -10.17
N PRO A 54 -9.42 -2.58 -11.28
CA PRO A 54 -8.35 -3.51 -11.60
C PRO A 54 -7.29 -3.54 -10.51
N LEU A 55 -6.81 -4.73 -10.15
CA LEU A 55 -5.81 -4.91 -9.09
C LEU A 55 -4.55 -4.06 -9.35
N TRP A 56 -4.08 -4.04 -10.60
CA TRP A 56 -2.89 -3.26 -10.98
C TRP A 56 -3.05 -1.76 -10.69
N LEU A 57 -4.27 -1.23 -10.77
CA LEU A 57 -4.54 0.18 -10.52
C LEU A 57 -4.61 0.45 -9.01
N SER A 58 -5.27 -0.43 -8.25
CA SER A 58 -5.39 -0.29 -6.80
C SER A 58 -4.03 -0.42 -6.11
N GLU A 59 -3.35 -1.55 -6.32
CA GLU A 59 -2.05 -1.83 -5.71
C GLU A 59 -0.96 -0.91 -6.28
N GLY A 60 -0.97 -0.69 -7.60
CA GLY A 60 0.02 0.18 -8.25
C GLY A 60 -0.09 1.64 -7.80
N PHE A 61 -1.29 2.15 -7.53
CA PHE A 61 -1.45 3.48 -6.95
C PHE A 61 -0.92 3.55 -5.52
N ALA A 62 -1.19 2.53 -4.70
CA ALA A 62 -0.68 2.45 -3.33
C ALA A 62 0.87 2.42 -3.30
N ASP A 63 1.49 1.62 -4.17
CA ASP A 63 2.95 1.57 -4.33
C ASP A 63 3.54 2.89 -4.86
N TRP A 64 2.88 3.50 -5.85
CA TRP A 64 3.27 4.81 -6.37
C TRP A 64 3.25 5.88 -5.26
N ALA A 65 2.18 5.91 -4.46
CA ALA A 65 2.05 6.83 -3.34
C ALA A 65 3.16 6.60 -2.29
N ALA A 66 3.44 5.35 -1.95
CA ALA A 66 4.48 4.97 -1.00
C ALA A 66 5.90 5.32 -1.47
N HIS A 67 6.16 5.30 -2.78
CA HIS A 67 7.44 5.73 -3.35
C HIS A 67 7.55 7.24 -3.58
N ARG A 68 6.45 8.01 -3.57
CA ARG A 68 6.44 9.42 -3.98
C ARG A 68 7.32 10.33 -3.12
N ALA A 69 7.37 10.09 -1.81
CA ALA A 69 8.19 10.88 -0.88
C ALA A 69 9.69 10.54 -0.93
N ALA A 70 10.04 9.35 -1.43
CA ALA A 70 11.41 8.89 -1.55
C ALA A 70 11.55 8.00 -2.80
N PRO A 71 11.67 8.59 -4.00
CA PRO A 71 11.79 7.84 -5.24
C PRO A 71 12.99 6.89 -5.22
N ARG A 72 12.86 5.74 -5.90
CA ARG A 72 13.97 4.82 -6.18
C ARG A 72 14.17 4.73 -7.69
N PRO A 73 15.42 4.57 -8.17
CA PRO A 73 15.64 4.18 -9.55
C PRO A 73 14.87 2.90 -9.89
N LEU A 74 14.30 2.81 -11.10
CA LEU A 74 13.53 1.65 -11.55
C LEU A 74 14.30 0.34 -11.40
N ALA A 75 15.60 0.33 -11.73
CA ALA A 75 16.47 -0.84 -11.56
C ALA A 75 16.53 -1.33 -10.11
N ALA A 76 16.35 -0.42 -9.15
CA ALA A 76 16.32 -0.77 -7.74
C ALA A 76 14.91 -1.18 -7.33
N ALA A 77 13.87 -0.42 -7.66
CA ALA A 77 12.48 -0.71 -7.25
C ALA A 77 11.92 -1.99 -7.91
N ALA A 78 12.26 -2.24 -9.17
CA ALA A 78 11.74 -3.33 -9.98
C ALA A 78 12.85 -3.93 -10.87
N PRO A 79 13.87 -4.58 -10.28
CA PRO A 79 15.02 -5.12 -11.03
C PRO A 79 14.62 -6.10 -12.14
N ALA A 80 13.52 -6.84 -11.94
CA ALA A 80 12.98 -7.75 -12.96
C ALA A 80 12.55 -7.03 -14.24
N LEU A 81 12.09 -5.78 -14.16
CA LEU A 81 11.69 -4.99 -15.33
C LEU A 81 12.89 -4.48 -16.15
N THR A 82 14.07 -4.41 -15.53
CA THR A 82 15.31 -4.01 -16.21
C THR A 82 16.09 -5.18 -16.80
N ALA A 83 15.64 -6.42 -16.57
CA ALA A 83 16.28 -7.63 -17.05
C ALA A 83 15.70 -8.17 -18.38
N ALA A 84 14.69 -7.47 -18.94
CA ALA A 84 14.04 -7.78 -20.22
C ALA A 84 14.61 -6.91 -21.35
#